data_AF-A0A0G0TQ43-F1
#
_entry.id   AF-A0A0G0TQ43-F1
#
_cell.length_a   1.000
_cell.length_b   1.000
_cell.length_c   1.000
_cell.angle_alpha   90.00
_cell.angle_beta   90.00
_cell.angle_gamma   90.00
#
_symmetry.space_group_name_H-M   'P 1'
#
loop_
_entity.id
_entity.type
_entity.pdbx_description
1 polymer ?
#
loop_
_entity_poly.entity_id
_entity_poly.type
_entity_poly.pdbx_seq_one_letter_code
_entity_poly.pdbx_strand_id
1 'polypeptide(L)'
;MTIGSSIKYLLGWLVIFAIRLTPFRPPNIEPILVTMMPFSKKFDWLGTFMFGFLSIVIFDIATNKVGSWTMITAIAYGLVGIGSYAYFKNRKSSAMNYIIYGIIGTIAYDALTGLTIGPIFWGQTFSSAFIGQIPFTLNHLIGNIILSAIVSPAIYRWVVTNERIELIGLKTRLAAN
;
A
#
# COMPACT_ATOMS: atom_id res chain seq x y z
N MET A 1 4.96 -19.97 -2.38
CA MET A 1 5.71 -18.75 -2.75
C MET A 1 7.14 -19.14 -3.06
N THR A 2 7.73 -18.70 -4.18
CA THR A 2 9.16 -18.95 -4.45
C THR A 2 10.02 -18.00 -3.62
N ILE A 3 11.23 -18.40 -3.24
CA ILE A 3 12.17 -17.56 -2.48
C ILE A 3 12.43 -16.23 -3.20
N GLY A 4 12.60 -16.27 -4.52
CA GLY A 4 12.74 -15.06 -5.32
C GLY A 4 11.53 -14.11 -5.26
N SER A 5 10.31 -14.65 -5.20
CA SER A 5 9.12 -13.82 -4.99
C SER A 5 9.13 -13.19 -3.60
N SER A 6 9.49 -13.95 -2.55
CA SER A 6 9.61 -13.43 -1.19
C SER A 6 10.63 -12.29 -1.09
N ILE A 7 11.77 -12.40 -1.77
CA ILE A 7 12.79 -11.35 -1.82
C ILE A 7 12.23 -10.09 -2.46
N LYS A 8 11.56 -10.19 -3.62
CA LYS A 8 10.94 -9.03 -4.29
C LYS A 8 9.93 -8.33 -3.39
N TYR A 9 9.09 -9.10 -2.72
CA TYR A 9 8.07 -8.60 -1.80
C TYR A 9 8.71 -7.85 -0.63
N LEU A 10 9.71 -8.47 0.02
CA LEU A 10 10.43 -7.86 1.13
C LEU A 10 11.17 -6.59 0.71
N LEU A 11 11.82 -6.60 -0.47
CA LEU A 11 12.47 -5.40 -1.01
C LEU A 11 11.47 -4.27 -1.26
N GLY A 12 10.32 -4.57 -1.87
CA GLY A 12 9.24 -3.60 -2.04
C GLY A 12 8.79 -3.01 -0.71
N TRP A 13 8.59 -3.86 0.30
CA TRP A 13 8.21 -3.42 1.64
C TRP A 13 9.30 -2.56 2.31
N LEU A 14 10.56 -2.99 2.28
CA LEU A 14 11.70 -2.29 2.89
C LEU A 14 11.96 -0.93 2.25
N VAL A 15 11.84 -0.81 0.93
CA VAL A 15 11.99 0.48 0.23
C VAL A 15 10.94 1.47 0.71
N ILE A 16 9.69 1.03 0.85
CA ILE A 16 8.60 1.89 1.34
C ILE A 16 8.79 2.25 2.80
N PHE A 17 9.19 1.28 3.62
CA PHE A 17 9.55 1.53 5.00
C PHE A 17 10.65 2.59 5.12
N ALA A 18 11.73 2.47 4.34
CA ALA A 18 12.82 3.44 4.31
C ALA A 18 12.37 4.82 3.83
N ILE A 19 11.57 4.91 2.76
CA ILE A 19 11.01 6.19 2.29
C ILE A 19 10.17 6.86 3.39
N ARG A 20 9.37 6.09 4.13
CA ARG A 20 8.51 6.65 5.19
C ARG A 20 9.30 7.15 6.40
N LEU A 21 10.51 6.63 6.62
CA LEU A 21 11.44 7.14 7.64
C LEU A 21 12.12 8.45 7.24
N THR A 22 12.04 8.87 5.98
CA THR A 22 12.63 10.15 5.55
C THR A 22 11.89 11.33 6.20
N PRO A 23 12.63 12.29 6.79
CA PRO A 23 12.03 13.50 7.33
C PRO A 23 11.52 14.40 6.20
N PHE A 24 10.57 15.29 6.51
CA PHE A 24 10.01 16.29 5.58
C PHE A 24 9.31 15.74 4.33
N ARG A 25 8.91 14.46 4.34
CA ARG A 25 8.03 13.93 3.30
C ARG A 25 6.69 14.67 3.28
N PRO A 26 6.11 14.94 2.10
CA PRO A 26 4.79 15.55 2.02
C PRO A 26 3.77 14.72 2.82
N PRO A 27 2.92 15.35 3.63
CA PRO A 27 1.91 14.62 4.38
C PRO A 27 1.00 13.89 3.40
N ASN A 28 0.59 12.68 3.77
CA ASN A 28 -0.42 11.89 3.06
C ASN A 28 0.04 11.38 1.66
N ILE A 29 1.13 11.87 1.08
CA ILE A 29 1.69 11.29 -0.17
C ILE A 29 2.60 10.11 0.19
N GLU A 30 1.99 8.94 0.46
CA GLU A 30 2.71 7.73 0.84
C GLU A 30 2.69 6.63 -0.24
N PRO A 31 3.84 6.02 -0.56
CA PRO A 31 3.92 5.07 -1.68
C PRO A 31 3.44 3.64 -1.33
N ILE A 32 2.78 3.42 -0.18
CA ILE A 32 2.27 2.10 0.25
C ILE A 32 1.29 1.53 -0.79
N LEU A 33 0.21 2.26 -1.09
CA LEU A 33 -0.82 1.80 -2.04
C LEU A 33 -0.23 1.52 -3.42
N VAL A 34 0.57 2.46 -3.90
CA VAL A 34 1.24 2.43 -5.21
C VAL A 34 2.13 1.20 -5.36
N THR A 35 2.83 0.82 -4.30
CA THR A 35 3.73 -0.35 -4.31
C THR A 35 2.96 -1.64 -4.13
N MET A 36 1.94 -1.63 -3.26
CA MET A 36 1.10 -2.80 -2.97
C MET A 36 0.35 -3.29 -4.22
N MET A 37 -0.12 -2.40 -5.09
CA MET A 37 -0.90 -2.79 -6.29
C MET A 37 -0.17 -3.74 -7.26
N PRO A 38 1.08 -3.48 -7.69
CA PRO A 38 1.85 -4.45 -8.48
C PRO A 38 2.02 -5.81 -7.80
N PHE A 39 2.28 -5.82 -6.50
CA PHE A 39 2.42 -7.05 -5.74
C PHE A 39 1.09 -7.80 -5.64
N SER A 40 -0.06 -7.11 -5.61
CA SER A 40 -1.37 -7.77 -5.58
C SER A 40 -1.71 -8.61 -6.81
N LYS A 41 -0.94 -8.47 -7.90
CA LYS A 41 -1.09 -9.34 -9.07
C LYS A 41 -0.36 -10.67 -8.92
N LYS A 42 0.70 -10.72 -8.11
CA LYS A 42 1.57 -11.89 -7.92
C LYS A 42 1.26 -12.62 -6.61
N PHE A 43 0.81 -11.90 -5.59
CA PHE A 43 0.50 -12.41 -4.26
C PHE A 43 -1.03 -12.49 -4.08
N ASP A 44 -1.47 -13.39 -3.20
CA ASP A 44 -2.88 -13.57 -2.89
C ASP A 44 -3.41 -12.46 -1.95
N TRP A 45 -4.70 -12.56 -1.60
CA TRP A 45 -5.37 -11.59 -0.73
C TRP A 45 -4.65 -11.43 0.61
N LEU A 46 -4.11 -12.51 1.19
CA LEU A 46 -3.42 -12.48 2.48
C LEU A 46 -2.07 -11.78 2.35
N GLY A 47 -1.29 -12.11 1.33
CA GLY A 47 -0.05 -11.42 1.03
C GLY A 47 -0.28 -9.91 0.86
N THR A 48 -1.33 -9.51 0.16
CA THR A 48 -1.65 -8.08 -0.01
C THR A 48 -2.14 -7.41 1.26
N PHE A 49 -2.94 -8.10 2.07
CA PHE A 49 -3.37 -7.60 3.36
C PHE A 49 -2.17 -7.34 4.26
N MET A 50 -1.27 -8.32 4.37
CA MET A 50 -0.07 -8.22 5.21
C MET A 50 0.88 -7.13 4.71
N PHE A 51 0.95 -6.86 3.41
CA PHE A 51 1.76 -5.76 2.88
C PHE A 51 1.31 -4.42 3.46
N GLY A 52 0.02 -4.11 3.34
CA GLY A 52 -0.55 -2.87 3.88
C GLY A 52 -0.49 -2.83 5.41
N PHE A 53 -0.95 -3.90 6.06
CA PHE A 53 -1.03 -4.01 7.52
C PHE A 53 0.33 -3.84 8.19
N LEU A 54 1.34 -4.63 7.79
CA LEU A 54 2.67 -4.56 8.39
C LEU A 54 3.41 -3.28 8.07
N SER A 55 3.14 -2.67 6.90
CA SER A 55 3.70 -1.35 6.56
C SER A 55 3.34 -0.32 7.62
N ILE A 56 2.14 -0.38 8.19
CA ILE A 56 1.72 0.51 9.27
C ILE A 56 2.29 0.06 10.62
N VAL A 57 1.99 -1.18 11.04
CA VAL A 57 2.31 -1.66 12.39
C VAL A 57 3.80 -1.54 12.70
N ILE A 58 4.66 -2.01 11.79
CA ILE A 58 6.11 -2.00 12.03
C ILE A 58 6.65 -0.57 11.99
N PHE A 59 6.08 0.31 11.17
CA PHE A 59 6.49 1.72 11.12
C PHE A 59 6.14 2.46 12.41
N ASP A 60 4.94 2.26 12.94
CA ASP A 60 4.53 2.89 14.19
C ASP A 60 5.36 2.37 15.37
N ILE A 61 5.68 1.07 15.40
CA ILE A 61 6.61 0.49 16.38
C ILE A 61 7.99 1.14 16.25
N ALA A 62 8.56 1.17 15.04
CA ALA A 62 9.91 1.69 14.80
C ALA A 62 10.04 3.20 15.08
N THR A 63 8.94 3.95 15.00
CA THR A 63 8.91 5.40 15.25
C THR A 63 8.35 5.77 16.61
N ASN A 64 8.05 4.80 17.48
CA ASN A 64 7.41 4.98 18.78
C ASN A 64 6.08 5.77 18.70
N LYS A 65 5.28 5.53 17.65
CA LYS A 65 3.98 6.16 17.39
C LYS A 65 2.79 5.21 17.60
N VAL A 66 3.01 4.09 18.27
CA VAL A 66 1.96 3.09 18.54
C VAL A 66 0.82 3.74 19.33
N GLY A 67 -0.41 3.62 18.82
CA GLY A 67 -1.62 4.15 19.44
C GLY A 67 -2.89 3.57 18.84
N SER A 68 -4.06 4.14 19.18
CA SER A 68 -5.36 3.69 18.64
C SER A 68 -5.39 3.73 17.11
N TRP A 69 -4.75 4.74 16.52
CA TRP A 69 -4.64 4.89 15.07
C TRP A 69 -3.84 3.79 14.39
N THR A 70 -2.90 3.13 15.08
CA THR A 70 -2.07 2.07 14.49
C THR A 70 -2.95 0.93 13.98
N MET A 71 -3.86 0.42 14.80
CA MET A 71 -4.73 -0.69 14.39
C MET A 71 -5.77 -0.27 13.35
N ILE A 72 -6.34 0.93 13.51
CA ILE A 72 -7.34 1.48 12.59
C ILE A 72 -6.75 1.61 11.19
N THR A 73 -5.59 2.27 11.07
CA THR A 73 -4.93 2.50 9.78
C THR A 73 -4.33 1.23 9.20
N ALA A 74 -3.76 0.34 10.04
CA ALA A 74 -3.22 -0.94 9.58
C ALA A 74 -4.31 -1.84 8.98
N ILE A 75 -5.47 -1.93 9.63
CA ILE A 75 -6.61 -2.69 9.12
C ILE A 75 -7.14 -2.02 7.84
N ALA A 76 -7.30 -0.70 7.82
CA ALA A 76 -7.77 0.01 6.63
C ALA A 76 -6.84 -0.21 5.42
N TYR A 77 -5.53 -0.09 5.60
CA TYR A 77 -4.56 -0.39 4.55
C TYR A 77 -4.59 -1.87 4.13
N GLY A 78 -4.72 -2.79 5.09
CA GLY A 78 -4.87 -4.21 4.78
C GLY A 78 -6.11 -4.51 3.94
N LEU A 79 -7.26 -3.90 4.27
CA LEU A 79 -8.52 -4.03 3.52
C LEU A 79 -8.41 -3.44 2.11
N VAL A 80 -7.76 -2.29 1.96
CA VAL A 80 -7.43 -1.74 0.63
C VAL A 80 -6.50 -2.70 -0.13
N GLY A 81 -5.57 -3.37 0.54
CA GLY A 81 -4.75 -4.44 -0.05
C GLY A 81 -5.59 -5.59 -0.62
N ILE A 82 -6.55 -6.08 0.17
CA ILE A 82 -7.50 -7.12 -0.28
C ILE A 82 -8.29 -6.64 -1.50
N GLY A 83 -8.78 -5.39 -1.47
CA GLY A 83 -9.46 -4.77 -2.60
C GLY A 83 -8.58 -4.74 -3.85
N SER A 84 -7.29 -4.47 -3.70
CA SER A 84 -6.31 -4.44 -4.80
C SER A 84 -6.18 -5.82 -5.42
N TYR A 85 -6.03 -6.86 -4.60
CA TYR A 85 -6.02 -8.24 -5.08
C TYR A 85 -7.31 -8.57 -5.86
N ALA A 86 -8.47 -8.27 -5.28
CA ALA A 86 -9.76 -8.53 -5.92
C ALA A 86 -9.93 -7.77 -7.25
N TYR A 87 -9.39 -6.55 -7.35
CA TYR A 87 -9.42 -5.74 -8.56
C TYR A 87 -8.47 -6.27 -9.63
N PHE A 88 -7.21 -6.56 -9.27
CA PHE A 88 -6.15 -6.91 -10.22
C PHE A 88 -6.12 -8.39 -10.60
N LYS A 89 -6.68 -9.32 -9.81
CA LYS A 89 -6.65 -10.77 -10.12
C LYS A 89 -7.05 -11.06 -11.57
N ASN A 90 -8.10 -10.40 -12.05
CA ASN A 90 -8.65 -10.58 -13.41
C ASN A 90 -8.41 -9.40 -14.35
N ARG A 91 -7.57 -8.42 -13.96
CA ARG A 91 -7.27 -7.24 -14.78
C ARG A 91 -5.79 -7.19 -15.17
N LYS A 92 -5.48 -6.57 -16.31
CA LYS A 92 -4.10 -6.37 -16.76
C LYS A 92 -3.38 -5.36 -15.86
N SER A 93 -2.09 -5.57 -15.64
CA SER A 93 -1.21 -4.60 -14.99
C SER A 93 -0.84 -3.48 -15.96
N SER A 94 -1.70 -2.46 -16.05
CA SER A 94 -1.50 -1.27 -16.91
C SER A 94 -1.56 0.00 -16.06
N ALA A 95 -0.90 1.07 -16.52
CA ALA A 95 -0.92 2.37 -15.85
C ALA A 95 -2.35 2.85 -15.56
N MET A 96 -3.26 2.70 -16.53
CA MET A 96 -4.66 3.10 -16.34
C MET A 96 -5.37 2.30 -15.24
N ASN A 97 -5.19 0.97 -15.20
CA ASN A 97 -5.78 0.16 -14.13
C ASN A 97 -5.19 0.50 -12.76
N TYR A 98 -3.89 0.84 -12.69
CA TYR A 98 -3.26 1.34 -11.47
C TYR A 98 -3.81 2.69 -11.04
N ILE A 99 -4.01 3.64 -11.96
CA ILE A 99 -4.63 4.93 -11.66
C ILE A 99 -6.06 4.73 -11.14
N ILE A 100 -6.87 3.94 -11.85
CA ILE A 100 -8.27 3.68 -11.47
C ILE A 100 -8.33 3.07 -10.06
N TYR A 101 -7.54 2.04 -9.79
CA TYR A 101 -7.52 1.44 -8.47
C TYR A 101 -6.92 2.38 -7.41
N GLY A 102 -5.90 3.16 -7.76
CA GLY A 102 -5.34 4.19 -6.89
C GLY A 102 -6.41 5.17 -6.41
N ILE A 103 -7.30 5.62 -7.31
CA ILE A 103 -8.45 6.47 -6.97
C ILE A 103 -9.43 5.74 -6.04
N ILE A 104 -9.86 4.52 -6.42
CA ILE A 104 -10.81 3.72 -5.64
C ILE A 104 -10.29 3.44 -4.24
N GLY A 105 -9.05 2.95 -4.14
CA GLY A 105 -8.40 2.61 -2.88
C GLY A 105 -8.20 3.84 -1.97
N THR A 106 -7.86 4.99 -2.56
CA THR A 106 -7.75 6.25 -1.83
C THR A 106 -9.09 6.67 -1.22
N ILE A 107 -10.15 6.73 -2.04
CA ILE A 107 -11.47 7.14 -1.57
C ILE A 107 -11.98 6.15 -0.50
N ALA A 108 -11.77 4.85 -0.71
CA ALA A 108 -12.18 3.83 0.25
C ALA A 108 -11.42 3.95 1.58
N TYR A 109 -10.10 4.18 1.55
CA TYR A 109 -9.28 4.38 2.74
C TYR A 109 -9.75 5.61 3.52
N ASP A 110 -9.92 6.73 2.82
CA ASP A 110 -10.29 8.02 3.41
C ASP A 110 -11.73 8.00 3.96
N ALA A 111 -12.65 7.34 3.28
CA ALA A 111 -14.00 7.13 3.79
C ALA A 111 -13.98 6.25 5.05
N LEU A 112 -13.20 5.16 5.05
CA LEU A 112 -13.11 4.23 6.17
C LEU A 112 -12.38 4.80 7.39
N THR A 113 -11.53 5.81 7.20
CA THR A 113 -10.75 6.40 8.28
C THR A 113 -11.30 7.78 8.67
N GLY A 114 -11.31 8.72 7.74
CA GLY A 114 -11.67 10.10 7.99
C GLY A 114 -13.17 10.36 8.16
N LEU A 115 -14.03 9.70 7.39
CA LEU A 115 -15.49 9.94 7.46
C LEU A 115 -16.22 9.13 8.53
N THR A 116 -15.61 8.08 9.07
CA THR A 116 -16.28 7.13 9.97
C THR A 116 -15.68 7.15 11.38
N ILE A 117 -14.36 7.08 11.53
CA ILE A 117 -13.73 6.87 12.84
C ILE A 117 -13.94 8.10 13.74
N GLY A 118 -13.75 9.30 13.19
CA GLY A 118 -14.12 10.60 13.79
C GLY A 118 -15.51 10.58 14.43
N PRO A 119 -16.55 10.44 13.61
CA PRO A 119 -17.93 10.42 14.10
C PRO A 119 -18.27 9.29 15.06
N ILE A 120 -17.79 8.07 14.81
CA ILE A 120 -18.16 6.89 15.59
C ILE A 120 -17.49 6.89 16.98
N PHE A 121 -16.20 7.22 17.05
CA PHE A 121 -15.42 7.03 18.28
C PHE A 121 -15.20 8.32 19.08
N TRP A 122 -15.29 9.49 18.45
CA TRP A 122 -14.97 10.77 19.09
C TRP A 122 -16.08 11.82 18.98
N GLY A 123 -17.27 11.43 18.51
CA GLY A 123 -18.45 12.30 18.47
C GLY A 123 -18.30 13.50 17.52
N GLN A 124 -17.34 13.46 16.59
CA GLN A 124 -17.21 14.48 15.56
C GLN A 124 -18.47 14.52 14.70
N THR A 125 -19.01 15.70 14.41
CA THR A 125 -20.16 15.77 13.50
C THR A 125 -19.75 15.29 12.10
N PHE A 126 -20.63 14.54 11.43
CA PHE A 126 -20.35 14.06 10.08
C PHE A 126 -20.03 15.21 9.11
N SER A 127 -20.70 16.36 9.25
CA SER A 127 -20.44 17.54 8.41
C SER A 127 -19.04 18.11 8.62
N SER A 128 -18.55 18.18 9.87
CA SER A 128 -17.17 18.58 10.17
C SER A 128 -16.16 17.60 9.56
N ALA A 129 -16.38 16.29 9.75
CA ALA A 129 -15.53 15.26 9.19
C ALA A 129 -15.48 15.35 7.66
N PHE A 130 -16.63 15.48 7.01
CA PHE A 130 -16.76 15.58 5.57
C PHE A 130 -16.03 16.80 4.99
N ILE A 131 -16.23 17.99 5.55
CA ILE A 131 -15.58 19.22 5.07
C ILE A 131 -14.06 19.13 5.24
N GLY A 132 -13.59 18.63 6.39
CA GLY A 132 -12.16 18.43 6.63
C GLY A 132 -11.54 17.36 5.71
N GLN A 133 -12.32 16.37 5.31
CA GLN A 133 -11.87 15.28 4.47
C GLN A 133 -11.62 15.69 3.01
N ILE A 134 -12.36 16.67 2.47
CA ILE A 134 -12.22 17.10 1.07
C ILE A 134 -10.76 17.50 0.72
N PRO A 135 -10.13 18.48 1.39
CA PRO A 135 -8.76 18.86 1.06
C PRO A 135 -7.75 17.73 1.33
N PHE A 136 -8.00 16.91 2.36
CA PHE A 136 -7.16 15.76 2.69
C PHE A 136 -7.18 14.72 1.56
N THR A 137 -8.37 14.34 1.09
CA THR A 137 -8.57 13.37 0.02
C THR A 137 -8.05 13.87 -1.33
N LEU A 138 -8.21 15.17 -1.62
CA LEU A 138 -7.62 15.75 -2.84
C LEU A 138 -6.10 15.62 -2.84
N ASN A 139 -5.43 15.92 -1.73
CA ASN A 139 -3.98 15.76 -1.62
C ASN A 139 -3.55 14.28 -1.77
N HIS A 140 -4.29 13.37 -1.14
CA HIS A 140 -4.12 11.93 -1.30
C HIS A 140 -4.27 11.46 -2.75
N LEU A 141 -5.32 11.92 -3.43
CA LEU A 141 -5.61 11.55 -4.82
C LEU A 141 -4.53 12.04 -5.77
N ILE A 142 -4.05 13.28 -5.62
CA ILE A 142 -2.98 13.83 -6.48
C ILE A 142 -1.74 12.94 -6.37
N GLY A 143 -1.29 12.66 -5.14
CA GLY A 143 -0.14 11.79 -4.89
C GLY A 143 -0.32 10.39 -5.48
N ASN A 144 -1.44 9.74 -5.18
CA ASN A 144 -1.71 8.38 -5.63
C ASN A 144 -1.93 8.29 -7.13
N ILE A 145 -2.56 9.27 -7.80
CA ILE A 145 -2.73 9.26 -9.25
C ILE A 145 -1.37 9.35 -9.95
N ILE A 146 -0.54 10.33 -9.57
CA ILE A 146 0.78 10.55 -10.18
C ILE A 146 1.66 9.33 -9.98
N LEU A 147 1.77 8.85 -8.74
CA LEU A 147 2.62 7.70 -8.42
C LEU A 147 2.06 6.40 -9.03
N SER A 148 0.75 6.20 -9.08
CA SER A 148 0.16 5.01 -9.74
C SER A 148 0.37 5.01 -11.25
N ALA A 149 0.40 6.17 -11.88
CA ALA A 149 0.66 6.29 -13.32
C ALA A 149 2.10 5.91 -13.67
N ILE A 150 3.07 6.21 -12.79
CA ILE A 150 4.51 6.13 -13.09
C ILE A 150 5.14 4.92 -12.38
N VAL A 151 5.01 4.87 -11.05
CA VAL A 151 5.76 3.95 -10.18
C VAL A 151 5.16 2.55 -10.21
N SER A 152 3.83 2.39 -10.18
CA SER A 152 3.22 1.05 -10.19
C SER A 152 3.56 0.23 -11.45
N PRO A 153 3.46 0.77 -12.68
CA PRO A 153 3.91 0.07 -13.89
C PRO A 153 5.39 -0.27 -13.86
N ALA A 154 6.23 0.64 -13.36
CA ALA A 154 7.67 0.45 -13.25
C ALA A 154 8.02 -0.71 -12.29
N ILE A 155 7.42 -0.72 -11.09
CA ILE A 155 7.57 -1.82 -10.12
C ILE A 155 7.11 -3.13 -10.73
N TYR A 156 5.95 -3.14 -11.39
CA TYR A 156 5.44 -4.37 -12.00
C TYR A 156 6.42 -4.93 -13.04
N ARG A 157 6.86 -4.09 -13.99
CA ARG A 157 7.73 -4.48 -15.10
C ARG A 157 9.15 -4.86 -14.65
N TRP A 158 9.75 -4.08 -13.76
CA TRP A 158 11.17 -4.21 -13.43
C TRP A 158 11.45 -5.05 -12.20
N VAL A 159 10.47 -5.19 -11.30
CA VAL A 159 10.63 -5.95 -10.05
C VAL A 159 9.76 -7.19 -10.07
N VAL A 160 8.43 -7.04 -10.20
CA VAL A 160 7.48 -8.16 -10.01
C VAL A 160 7.68 -9.22 -11.09
N THR A 161 7.73 -8.84 -12.38
CA THR A 161 7.88 -9.77 -13.51
C THR A 161 9.33 -10.13 -13.82
N ASN A 162 10.32 -9.63 -13.08
CA ASN A 162 11.74 -9.83 -13.41
C ASN A 162 12.24 -11.23 -12.98
N GLU A 163 12.51 -12.10 -13.95
CA GLU A 163 12.96 -13.48 -13.72
C GLU A 163 14.38 -13.57 -13.15
N ARG A 164 15.26 -12.60 -13.40
CA ARG A 164 16.65 -12.63 -12.91
C ARG A 164 16.69 -12.65 -11.38
N ILE A 165 15.81 -11.88 -10.74
CA ILE A 165 15.67 -11.85 -9.28
C ILE A 165 15.10 -13.19 -8.76
N GLU A 166 14.29 -13.89 -9.57
CA GLU A 166 13.78 -15.22 -9.21
C GLU A 166 14.88 -16.28 -9.23
N LEU A 167 15.77 -16.24 -10.23
CA LEU A 167 16.88 -17.17 -10.37
C LEU A 167 17.94 -17.02 -9.25
N ILE A 168 18.20 -15.79 -8.79
CA ILE A 168 19.08 -15.55 -7.64
C ILE A 168 18.54 -16.28 -6.40
N GLY A 169 17.24 -16.14 -6.11
CA GLY A 169 16.62 -16.81 -4.97
C GLY A 169 16.67 -18.33 -5.05
N LEU A 170 16.64 -18.90 -6.26
CA LEU A 170 16.77 -20.34 -6.47
C LEU A 170 18.20 -20.82 -6.19
N LYS A 171 19.22 -20.11 -6.70
CA LYS A 171 20.64 -20.43 -6.48
C LYS A 171 20.99 -20.39 -4.99
N THR A 172 20.52 -19.39 -4.25
CA THR A 172 20.74 -19.30 -2.80
C THR A 172 20.17 -20.51 -2.06
N ARG A 173 18.98 -21.00 -2.47
CA ARG A 173 18.38 -22.20 -1.87
C ARG A 173 19.21 -23.45 -2.10
N LEU A 174 19.71 -23.60 -3.33
CA LEU A 174 20.53 -24.75 -3.71
C LEU A 174 21.90 -24.74 -3.03
N ALA A 175 22.43 -23.57 -2.69
CA ALA A 175 23.69 -23.43 -1.96
C ALA A 175 23.54 -23.57 -0.43
N ALA A 176 22.31 -23.49 0.10
CA ALA A 176 22.02 -23.59 1.53
C ALA A 176 21.58 -25.00 2.00
N ASN A 177 21.47 -25.95 1.06
CA ASN A 177 21.25 -27.37 1.31
C ASN A 177 22.47 -28.16 0.87
#